data_AF-A0A355SWA4-F1
#
_entry.id   AF-A0A355SWA4-F1
#
_cell.length_a   1.000
_cell.length_b   1.000
_cell.length_c   1.000
_cell.angle_alpha   90.00
_cell.angle_beta   90.00
_cell.angle_gamma   90.00
#
_symmetry.space_group_name_H-M   'P 1'
#
loop_
_entity.id
_entity.type
_entity.pdbx_description
1 polymer ?
#
loop_
_entity_poly.entity_id
_entity_poly.type
_entity_poly.pdbx_seq_one_letter_code
_entity_poly.pdbx_strand_id
1 'polypeptide(L)'
;MKTWLLLFLSVGVSVGSVQAVPLQRLIGEDVELMLTVRSFSETREQWATHPIATLFEDEALLAFFQPMLDEAAAGDAAVEGPSGFTKVLEQEFGLSYEDLFALFPGQASLACYNLSELILRQAKRPEVILMAEFSGDEARMHELMQIQYKRNAEAQKALKPAIEHTIVEELFMGVTLHFDEVFDGELTYVEDGYALVDGIFILATPESRLREAVETIKEGASAPISTTDVYLRSREESGRGDVGLYVNLVELMPPLNDTLLEQSKIGGLALFGVTAKSLGNALSLESLQALYIDFELLDEGLLSHGGLIYAEKRGLLSLLSYAPGEWPEARYVPEGVLSSSISLFDFGAMLANLEALLTSASPTLSPLLNMQMKIMQTTTGVDLRASVLENLGAQMVSLSVLDQADRRSAVAAEPQQLFVIDVKNAQALAQAIETFKDMAPEVKGLIQEQEYEGQTIYTIKGPSDPNLPQAGVGFSYAITRSSLIVNVGHVGLLHEVLSRMSQDGAGFWQNPQTELLFERIARPHAVGRSFVDAEQMIEPFFRSLLQAGAMSGLSKRLRADKIPADLDAPYRLISEVNEAPDGLFGRTLIIKSEDSE
;
A
#
# COMPACT_ATOMS: atom_id res chain seq x y z
N MET A 1 -6.97 17.58 7.39
CA MET A 1 -6.16 17.21 6.21
C MET A 1 -5.90 18.37 5.23
N LYS A 2 -6.69 19.46 5.22
CA LYS A 2 -6.47 20.77 4.52
C LYS A 2 -5.15 21.48 4.87
N THR A 3 -4.24 20.76 5.51
CA THR A 3 -3.10 21.29 6.25
C THR A 3 -2.02 20.24 6.47
N TRP A 4 -2.28 18.95 6.19
CA TRP A 4 -1.25 17.90 6.23
C TRP A 4 -0.80 17.50 4.82
N LEU A 5 -1.72 17.52 3.84
CA LEU A 5 -1.36 17.62 2.42
C LEU A 5 -0.95 19.06 2.04
N LEU A 6 -1.56 20.06 2.67
CA LEU A 6 -1.17 21.47 2.62
C LEU A 6 0.01 21.82 3.54
N LEU A 7 0.51 20.89 4.38
CA LEU A 7 1.84 20.99 5.01
C LEU A 7 2.97 20.77 3.98
N PHE A 8 2.62 20.66 2.71
CA PHE A 8 3.55 20.74 1.59
C PHE A 8 3.25 21.92 0.63
N LEU A 9 2.06 22.52 0.61
CA LEU A 9 1.53 23.14 -0.63
C LEU A 9 0.58 24.35 -0.39
N SER A 10 1.05 25.61 -0.44
CA SER A 10 0.22 26.85 -0.57
C SER A 10 0.94 28.11 -1.15
N VAL A 11 0.98 28.31 -2.48
CA VAL A 11 1.29 29.56 -3.27
C VAL A 11 2.47 30.49 -2.90
N GLY A 12 3.39 30.74 -3.85
CA GLY A 12 4.52 31.67 -3.66
C GLY A 12 5.56 31.65 -4.80
N VAL A 13 5.94 32.86 -5.22
CA VAL A 13 6.72 33.24 -6.41
C VAL A 13 8.13 32.65 -6.47
N SER A 14 8.54 32.23 -7.67
CA SER A 14 9.85 31.69 -8.03
C SER A 14 11.02 32.60 -7.64
N VAL A 15 11.91 32.10 -6.77
CA VAL A 15 13.27 32.65 -6.59
C VAL A 15 14.26 31.50 -6.77
N GLY A 16 15.32 31.76 -7.54
CA GLY A 16 16.20 30.77 -8.14
C GLY A 16 16.85 29.79 -7.17
N SER A 17 16.96 28.54 -7.62
CA SER A 17 17.54 27.40 -6.91
C SER A 17 19.04 27.56 -6.66
N VAL A 18 19.44 27.45 -5.39
CA VAL A 18 20.80 27.07 -5.02
C VAL A 18 20.89 25.57 -5.31
N GLN A 19 21.81 25.13 -6.18
CA GLN A 19 22.04 23.70 -6.41
C GLN A 19 22.63 23.06 -5.15
N ALA A 20 21.79 22.51 -4.27
CA ALA A 20 22.27 21.72 -3.14
C ALA A 20 22.56 20.27 -3.54
N VAL A 21 23.34 19.58 -2.71
CA VAL A 21 23.60 18.14 -2.84
C VAL A 21 22.28 17.38 -2.62
N PRO A 22 21.92 16.39 -3.46
CA PRO A 22 20.74 15.57 -3.20
C PRO A 22 20.80 14.92 -1.81
N LEU A 23 19.78 15.10 -0.96
CA LEU A 23 19.82 14.69 0.45
C LEU A 23 20.05 13.18 0.66
N GLN A 24 19.74 12.36 -0.35
CA GLN A 24 19.92 10.91 -0.33
C GLN A 24 21.41 10.53 -0.43
N ARG A 25 22.29 11.48 -0.79
CA ARG A 25 23.74 11.35 -0.69
C ARG A 25 24.28 11.63 0.72
N LEU A 26 23.42 12.13 1.62
CA LEU A 26 23.77 12.44 3.00
C LEU A 26 23.18 11.44 3.99
N ILE A 27 22.31 10.53 3.53
CA ILE A 27 21.69 9.50 4.35
C ILE A 27 22.49 8.21 4.21
N GLY A 28 22.94 7.67 5.34
CA GLY A 28 23.65 6.39 5.42
C GLY A 28 22.83 5.20 4.91
N GLU A 29 23.51 4.14 4.50
CA GLU A 29 22.88 2.89 4.04
C GLU A 29 22.16 2.12 5.16
N ASP A 30 22.47 2.41 6.42
CA ASP A 30 21.82 1.87 7.63
C ASP A 30 20.40 2.41 7.87
N VAL A 31 19.92 3.32 7.03
CA VAL A 31 18.54 3.82 7.10
C VAL A 31 17.55 2.69 6.87
N GLU A 32 16.53 2.56 7.73
CA GLU A 32 15.45 1.58 7.57
C GLU A 32 14.27 2.15 6.78
N LEU A 33 13.98 3.45 6.95
CA LEU A 33 12.87 4.16 6.32
C LEU A 33 13.31 5.56 5.88
N MET A 34 12.97 5.94 4.66
CA MET A 34 13.21 7.28 4.13
C MET A 34 11.97 7.82 3.41
N LEU A 35 11.56 9.04 3.78
CA LEU A 35 10.58 9.84 3.07
C LEU A 35 11.30 11.01 2.40
N THR A 36 11.02 11.28 1.13
CA THR A 36 11.65 12.36 0.37
C THR A 36 10.63 13.24 -0.30
N VAL A 37 10.94 14.53 -0.39
CA VAL A 37 10.26 15.49 -1.25
C VAL A 37 11.31 16.16 -2.12
N ARG A 38 11.10 16.11 -3.44
CA ARG A 38 12.08 16.59 -4.42
C ARG A 38 12.22 18.11 -4.39
N SER A 39 11.10 18.81 -4.29
CA SER A 39 11.05 20.28 -4.18
C SER A 39 9.69 20.70 -3.63
N PHE A 40 9.66 21.31 -2.44
CA PHE A 40 8.42 21.86 -1.87
C PHE A 40 7.81 22.90 -2.80
N SER A 41 8.62 23.86 -3.29
CA SER A 41 8.13 24.96 -4.12
C SER A 41 7.48 24.48 -5.43
N GLU A 42 8.14 23.56 -6.15
CA GLU A 42 7.60 23.03 -7.41
C GLU A 42 6.37 22.15 -7.18
N THR A 43 6.42 21.25 -6.19
CA THR A 43 5.29 20.37 -5.87
C THR A 43 4.07 21.24 -5.53
N ARG A 44 4.29 22.36 -4.81
CA ARG A 44 3.26 23.32 -4.35
C ARG A 44 2.62 24.09 -5.47
N GLU A 45 3.43 24.58 -6.39
CA GLU A 45 2.94 25.24 -7.58
C GLU A 45 2.06 24.30 -8.41
N GLN A 46 2.50 23.06 -8.59
CA GLN A 46 1.73 22.05 -9.33
C GLN A 46 0.42 21.71 -8.61
N TRP A 47 0.49 21.37 -7.32
CA TRP A 47 -0.68 21.00 -6.53
C TRP A 47 -1.78 22.06 -6.52
N ALA A 48 -1.40 23.35 -6.44
CA ALA A 48 -2.35 24.45 -6.39
C ALA A 48 -3.30 24.51 -7.60
N THR A 49 -2.91 23.92 -8.73
CA THR A 49 -3.71 23.85 -9.95
C THR A 49 -4.11 22.42 -10.34
N HIS A 50 -3.64 21.43 -9.58
CA HIS A 50 -3.77 20.02 -9.94
C HIS A 50 -5.21 19.53 -9.74
N PRO A 51 -5.80 18.79 -10.69
CA PRO A 51 -7.19 18.34 -10.59
C PRO A 51 -7.45 17.52 -9.33
N ILE A 52 -6.51 16.65 -8.93
CA ILE A 52 -6.66 15.80 -7.72
C ILE A 52 -6.67 16.57 -6.41
N ALA A 53 -6.16 17.81 -6.37
CA ALA A 53 -6.12 18.59 -5.14
C ALA A 53 -7.53 18.82 -4.57
N THR A 54 -8.51 19.07 -5.45
CA THR A 54 -9.92 19.24 -5.08
C THR A 54 -10.48 18.05 -4.30
N LEU A 55 -10.17 16.82 -4.73
CA LEU A 55 -10.57 15.59 -4.05
C LEU A 55 -9.97 15.49 -2.64
N PHE A 56 -8.67 15.77 -2.52
CA PHE A 56 -7.95 15.68 -1.25
C PHE A 56 -8.27 16.81 -0.26
N GLU A 57 -8.83 17.92 -0.77
CA GLU A 57 -9.27 19.08 -0.01
C GLU A 57 -10.77 19.04 0.33
N ASP A 58 -11.50 18.03 -0.13
CA ASP A 58 -12.93 17.85 0.12
C ASP A 58 -13.26 17.69 1.61
N GLU A 59 -14.19 18.50 2.11
CA GLU A 59 -14.50 18.58 3.53
C GLU A 59 -14.99 17.26 4.14
N ALA A 60 -15.70 16.43 3.37
CA ALA A 60 -16.19 15.14 3.84
C ALA A 60 -15.04 14.15 3.99
N LEU A 61 -14.11 14.12 3.02
CA LEU A 61 -12.89 13.34 3.11
C LEU A 61 -12.01 13.80 4.29
N LEU A 62 -11.86 15.12 4.45
CA LEU A 62 -11.13 15.72 5.57
C LEU A 62 -11.71 15.30 6.92
N ALA A 63 -13.04 15.37 7.06
CA ALA A 63 -13.75 15.03 8.29
C ALA A 63 -13.65 13.54 8.62
N PHE A 64 -13.63 12.66 7.61
CA PHE A 64 -13.46 11.23 7.79
C PHE A 64 -12.12 10.89 8.45
N PHE A 65 -11.01 11.47 7.97
CA PHE A 65 -9.67 11.22 8.51
C PHE A 65 -9.33 12.02 9.78
N GLN A 66 -10.15 13.01 10.15
CA GLN A 66 -9.90 13.90 11.28
C GLN A 66 -9.58 13.18 12.60
N PRO A 67 -10.28 12.10 13.03
CA PRO A 67 -9.97 11.42 14.28
C PRO A 67 -8.56 10.81 14.33
N MET A 68 -8.05 10.34 13.19
CA MET A 68 -6.69 9.83 13.08
C MET A 68 -5.66 10.95 13.23
N LEU A 69 -5.96 12.13 12.68
CA LEU A 69 -5.11 13.31 12.79
C LEU A 69 -5.08 13.84 14.23
N ASP A 70 -6.22 13.86 14.90
CA ASP A 70 -6.33 14.35 16.28
C ASP A 70 -5.56 13.44 17.26
N GLU A 71 -5.57 12.12 17.06
CA GLU A 71 -4.80 11.18 17.88
C GLU A 71 -3.29 11.28 17.62
N ALA A 72 -2.87 11.40 16.36
CA ALA A 72 -1.46 11.63 16.02
C ALA A 72 -0.93 12.92 16.67
N ALA A 73 -1.77 13.95 16.72
CA ALA A 73 -1.43 15.22 17.34
C ALA A 73 -1.58 15.24 18.89
N ALA A 74 -2.22 14.22 19.48
CA ALA A 74 -2.33 14.03 20.93
C ALA A 74 -1.19 13.20 21.54
N GLY A 75 -0.40 12.51 20.72
CA GLY A 75 0.81 11.78 21.13
C GLY A 75 2.01 12.69 21.40
N ASP A 76 2.08 13.82 20.70
CA ASP A 76 2.93 14.96 21.05
C ASP A 76 2.15 15.94 21.92
N ALA A 77 2.78 16.48 22.95
CA ALA A 77 2.13 17.48 23.79
C ALA A 77 1.73 18.72 22.95
N ALA A 78 0.42 18.93 22.84
CA ALA A 78 -0.24 20.19 22.46
C ALA A 78 -0.21 20.64 20.99
N VAL A 79 -0.74 19.83 20.07
CA VAL A 79 -1.35 20.39 18.84
C VAL A 79 -2.78 19.85 18.68
N GLU A 80 -3.80 20.65 19.02
CA GLU A 80 -5.21 20.31 18.78
C GLU A 80 -5.52 20.36 17.26
N GLY A 81 -5.12 19.33 16.52
CA GLY A 81 -5.46 19.14 15.12
C GLY A 81 -4.95 20.22 14.14
N PRO A 82 -5.41 20.21 12.87
CA PRO A 82 -4.98 21.13 11.82
C PRO A 82 -5.24 22.60 12.14
N SER A 83 -6.37 22.90 12.80
CA SER A 83 -6.68 24.25 13.28
C SER A 83 -5.80 24.70 14.45
N GLY A 84 -5.26 23.77 15.22
CA GLY A 84 -4.29 24.04 16.28
C GLY A 84 -2.94 24.43 15.72
N PHE A 85 -2.43 23.69 14.72
CA PHE A 85 -1.15 24.02 14.09
C PHE A 85 -1.18 25.37 13.37
N THR A 86 -2.25 25.68 12.62
CA THR A 86 -2.37 27.00 11.96
C THR A 86 -2.35 28.14 12.98
N LYS A 87 -3.09 27.99 14.09
CA LYS A 87 -3.06 28.98 15.18
C LYS A 87 -1.68 29.10 15.80
N VAL A 88 -0.99 27.99 16.05
CA VAL A 88 0.38 28.00 16.59
C VAL A 88 1.33 28.71 15.62
N LEU A 89 1.27 28.40 14.34
CA LEU A 89 2.10 29.02 13.32
C LEU A 89 1.87 30.54 13.26
N GLU A 90 0.61 30.98 13.25
CA GLU A 90 0.26 32.41 13.19
C GLU A 90 0.52 33.16 14.50
N GLN A 91 0.17 32.57 15.65
CA GLN A 91 0.17 33.25 16.95
C GLN A 91 1.51 33.16 17.68
N GLU A 92 2.19 32.02 17.60
CA GLU A 92 3.46 31.80 18.29
C GLU A 92 4.65 32.11 17.37
N PHE A 93 4.62 31.66 16.12
CA PHE A 93 5.73 31.88 15.18
C PHE A 93 5.58 33.15 14.34
N GLY A 94 4.38 33.76 14.30
CA GLY A 94 4.11 34.91 13.45
C GLY A 94 4.27 34.60 11.96
N LEU A 95 4.03 33.35 11.57
CA LEU A 95 4.19 32.86 10.20
C LEU A 95 2.83 32.42 9.63
N SER A 96 2.62 32.68 8.35
CA SER A 96 1.64 31.93 7.57
C SER A 96 2.26 30.63 7.03
N TYR A 97 1.46 29.72 6.48
CA TYR A 97 1.99 28.59 5.71
C TYR A 97 2.81 29.07 4.51
N GLU A 98 2.39 30.17 3.87
CA GLU A 98 3.13 30.71 2.74
C GLU A 98 4.54 31.11 3.15
N ASP A 99 4.67 31.78 4.30
CA ASP A 99 5.96 32.20 4.86
C ASP A 99 6.82 31.00 5.27
N LEU A 100 6.22 29.98 5.90
CA LEU A 100 6.93 28.75 6.28
C LEU A 100 7.50 28.02 5.05
N PHE A 101 6.72 27.83 3.99
CA PHE A 101 7.22 27.19 2.77
C PHE A 101 8.22 28.05 2.00
N ALA A 102 8.09 29.38 2.05
CA ALA A 102 9.09 30.27 1.48
C ALA A 102 10.46 30.09 2.16
N LEU A 103 10.47 29.72 3.45
CA LEU A 103 11.68 29.36 4.18
C LEU A 103 12.27 28.01 3.79
N PHE A 104 11.45 27.06 3.29
CA PHE A 104 11.88 25.72 2.88
C PHE A 104 11.51 25.42 1.42
N PRO A 105 12.12 26.11 0.43
CA PRO A 105 11.66 26.03 -0.96
C PRO A 105 12.09 24.74 -1.69
N GLY A 106 13.12 24.07 -1.19
CA GLY A 106 13.81 23.00 -1.90
C GLY A 106 13.40 21.59 -1.48
N GLN A 107 14.36 20.66 -1.55
CA GLN A 107 14.15 19.28 -1.14
C GLN A 107 14.05 19.13 0.39
N ALA A 108 13.36 18.08 0.82
CA ALA A 108 13.41 17.61 2.19
C ALA A 108 13.45 16.07 2.26
N SER A 109 13.99 15.57 3.37
CA SER A 109 14.06 14.15 3.65
C SER A 109 13.87 13.89 5.14
N LEU A 110 13.08 12.87 5.48
CA LEU A 110 12.99 12.31 6.80
C LEU A 110 13.51 10.87 6.75
N ALA A 111 14.55 10.58 7.53
CA ALA A 111 15.15 9.26 7.66
C ALA A 111 14.90 8.70 9.08
N CYS A 112 14.60 7.41 9.19
CA CYS A 112 14.51 6.68 10.45
C CYS A 112 15.38 5.42 10.41
N TYR A 113 16.16 5.21 11.48
CA TYR A 113 17.23 4.22 11.55
C TYR A 113 16.94 3.04 12.49
N ASN A 114 15.89 3.13 13.31
CA ASN A 114 15.54 2.10 14.29
C ASN A 114 14.03 1.79 14.34
N LEU A 115 13.35 1.92 13.19
CA LEU A 115 11.93 1.62 13.05
C LEU A 115 11.61 0.19 13.50
N SER A 116 12.48 -0.78 13.22
CA SER A 116 12.37 -2.16 13.70
C SER A 116 12.30 -2.24 15.23
N GLU A 117 13.22 -1.57 15.93
CA GLU A 117 13.26 -1.52 17.40
C GLU A 117 12.02 -0.83 17.98
N LEU A 118 11.51 0.22 17.32
CA LEU A 118 10.26 0.90 17.70
C LEU A 118 9.05 -0.03 17.57
N ILE A 119 8.94 -0.75 16.44
CA ILE A 119 7.86 -1.73 16.21
C ILE A 119 7.90 -2.82 17.28
N LEU A 120 9.11 -3.29 17.62
CA LEU A 120 9.33 -4.32 18.62
C LEU A 120 9.25 -3.81 20.06
N ARG A 121 9.10 -2.50 20.26
CA ARG A 121 9.11 -1.81 21.57
C ARG A 121 10.40 -2.05 22.36
N GLN A 122 11.51 -2.24 21.65
CA GLN A 122 12.86 -2.38 22.20
C GLN A 122 13.51 -1.00 22.37
N ALA A 123 13.16 -0.05 21.51
CA ALA A 123 13.47 1.36 21.68
C ALA A 123 12.26 2.14 22.20
N LYS A 124 12.52 3.12 23.06
CA LYS A 124 11.50 4.08 23.52
C LYS A 124 11.40 5.32 22.63
N ARG A 125 12.46 5.61 21.85
CA ARG A 125 12.56 6.81 21.03
C ARG A 125 13.06 6.51 19.63
N PRO A 126 12.57 7.26 18.64
CA PRO A 126 13.04 7.12 17.28
C PRO A 126 14.46 7.68 17.13
N GLU A 127 15.27 7.01 16.33
CA GLU A 127 16.48 7.56 15.73
C GLU A 127 16.09 8.13 14.37
N VAL A 128 16.04 9.46 14.27
CA VAL A 128 15.57 10.16 13.07
C VAL A 128 16.45 11.35 12.71
N ILE A 129 16.48 11.64 11.42
CA ILE A 129 17.06 12.87 10.87
C ILE A 129 16.04 13.46 9.90
N LEU A 130 15.65 14.70 10.14
CA LEU A 130 14.94 15.56 9.20
C LEU A 130 15.95 16.54 8.61
N MET A 131 16.05 16.55 7.28
CA MET A 131 16.83 17.54 6.54
C MET A 131 15.92 18.30 5.58
N ALA A 132 16.10 19.62 5.50
CA ALA A 132 15.38 20.46 4.56
C ALA A 132 16.27 21.60 4.08
N GLU A 133 16.21 21.91 2.79
CA GLU A 133 16.84 23.13 2.26
C GLU A 133 16.16 24.36 2.84
N PHE A 134 16.94 25.25 3.46
CA PHE A 134 16.47 26.44 4.15
C PHE A 134 16.99 27.70 3.46
N SER A 135 16.08 28.63 3.14
CA SER A 135 16.39 29.88 2.42
C SER A 135 16.66 31.07 3.34
N GLY A 136 16.34 30.96 4.63
CA GLY A 136 16.61 31.99 5.63
C GLY A 136 18.06 31.98 6.13
N ASP A 137 18.36 32.84 7.10
CA ASP A 137 19.66 32.88 7.78
C ASP A 137 19.64 32.13 9.13
N GLU A 138 20.83 31.89 9.67
CA GLU A 138 21.02 31.19 10.95
C GLU A 138 20.28 31.87 12.10
N ALA A 139 20.26 33.20 12.13
CA ALA A 139 19.57 33.98 13.15
C ALA A 139 18.05 33.74 13.11
N ARG A 140 17.46 33.72 11.91
CA ARG A 140 16.04 33.41 11.73
C ARG A 140 15.72 31.98 12.11
N MET A 141 16.55 31.01 11.72
CA MET A 141 16.33 29.62 12.13
C MET A 141 16.40 29.46 13.65
N HIS A 142 17.41 30.05 14.28
CA HIS A 142 17.57 30.03 15.73
C HIS A 142 16.36 30.65 16.43
N GLU A 143 15.86 31.79 15.96
CA GLU A 143 14.63 32.42 16.49
C GLU A 143 13.43 31.46 16.46
N LEU A 144 13.19 30.81 15.32
CA LEU A 144 12.09 29.86 15.17
C LEU A 144 12.26 28.65 16.10
N MET A 145 13.46 28.09 16.19
CA MET A 145 13.73 26.97 17.08
C MET A 145 13.57 27.35 18.55
N GLN A 146 13.98 28.55 18.97
CA GLN A 146 13.75 29.03 20.35
C GLN A 146 12.26 29.11 20.70
N ILE A 147 11.40 29.48 19.75
CA ILE A 147 9.93 29.46 19.94
C ILE A 147 9.45 28.02 20.11
N GLN A 148 9.89 27.11 19.24
CA GLN A 148 9.54 25.69 19.30
C GLN A 148 9.96 25.05 20.63
N TYR A 149 11.18 25.31 21.11
CA TYR A 149 11.68 24.79 22.38
C TYR A 149 10.89 25.27 23.58
N LYS A 150 10.61 26.57 23.66
CA LYS A 150 9.79 27.11 24.76
C LYS A 150 8.41 26.48 24.78
N ARG A 151 7.78 26.32 23.61
CA ARG A 151 6.46 25.70 23.51
C ARG A 151 6.48 24.25 23.98
N ASN A 152 7.46 23.47 23.53
CA ASN A 152 7.62 22.06 23.96
C ASN A 152 7.87 21.98 25.47
N ALA A 153 8.78 22.79 26.00
CA ALA A 153 9.10 22.82 27.42
C ALA A 153 7.89 23.18 28.29
N GLU A 154 7.11 24.19 27.90
CA GLU A 154 5.88 24.59 28.61
C GLU A 154 4.81 23.50 28.56
N ALA A 155 4.61 22.86 27.40
CA ALA A 155 3.65 21.79 27.22
C ALA A 155 4.01 20.54 28.04
N GLN A 156 5.28 20.12 28.02
CA GLN A 156 5.75 18.96 28.80
C GLN A 156 5.71 19.24 30.30
N LYS A 157 6.12 20.43 30.74
CA LYS A 157 6.04 20.84 32.16
C LYS A 157 4.61 20.89 32.68
N ALA A 158 3.64 21.24 31.84
CA ALA A 158 2.22 21.19 32.20
C ALA A 158 1.72 19.75 32.46
N LEU A 159 2.26 18.77 31.73
CA LEU A 159 1.92 17.35 31.91
C LEU A 159 2.67 16.71 33.08
N LYS A 160 3.97 17.04 33.24
CA LYS A 160 4.83 16.53 34.30
C LYS A 160 5.68 17.69 34.86
N PRO A 161 5.30 18.28 36.01
CA PRO A 161 5.97 19.47 36.55
C PRO A 161 7.45 19.32 36.90
N ALA A 162 7.93 18.08 37.01
CA ALA A 162 9.34 17.76 37.23
C ALA A 162 10.20 17.82 35.96
N ILE A 163 9.58 17.99 34.78
CA ILE A 163 10.30 18.13 33.52
C ILE A 163 10.97 19.50 33.47
N GLU A 164 12.26 19.49 33.15
CA GLU A 164 13.09 20.68 32.93
C GLU A 164 13.82 20.55 31.59
N HIS A 165 13.75 21.59 30.76
CA HIS A 165 14.45 21.68 29.47
C HIS A 165 15.60 22.68 29.59
N THR A 166 16.74 22.34 28.99
CA THR A 166 17.90 23.21 28.88
C THR A 166 18.49 23.11 27.49
N ILE A 167 18.63 24.26 26.83
CA ILE A 167 19.34 24.31 25.54
C ILE A 167 20.83 24.31 25.83
N VAL A 168 21.54 23.33 25.26
CA VAL A 168 22.98 23.20 25.31
C VAL A 168 23.55 23.45 23.92
N GLU A 169 24.63 24.23 23.87
CA GLU A 169 25.34 24.53 22.63
C GLU A 169 26.66 23.76 22.58
N GLU A 170 26.97 23.20 21.42
CA GLU A 170 28.22 22.50 21.15
C GLU A 170 28.83 23.02 19.84
N LEU A 171 30.10 23.43 19.87
CA LEU A 171 30.83 23.73 18.64
C LEU A 171 31.42 22.44 18.08
N PHE A 172 30.89 21.96 16.95
CA PHE A 172 31.33 20.74 16.29
C PHE A 172 31.66 21.03 14.82
N MET A 173 32.89 20.70 14.39
CA MET A 173 33.37 20.94 13.00
C MET A 173 33.16 22.38 12.48
N GLY A 174 33.20 23.38 13.37
CA GLY A 174 32.98 24.78 13.02
C GLY A 174 31.51 25.17 12.84
N VAL A 175 30.57 24.29 13.18
CA VAL A 175 29.12 24.51 13.21
C VAL A 175 28.66 24.52 14.67
N THR A 176 27.78 25.43 15.03
CA THR A 176 27.10 25.41 16.34
C THR A 176 25.94 24.42 16.28
N LEU A 177 26.01 23.39 17.10
CA LEU A 177 24.92 22.45 17.34
C LEU A 177 24.17 22.90 18.58
N HIS A 178 22.85 22.77 18.53
CA HIS A 178 21.98 23.07 19.66
C HIS A 178 21.22 21.80 20.04
N PHE A 179 21.24 21.44 21.31
CA PHE A 179 20.56 20.28 21.85
C PHE A 179 19.55 20.69 22.92
N ASP A 180 18.36 20.10 22.89
CA ASP A 180 17.40 20.20 24.00
C ASP A 180 17.65 19.07 24.99
N GLU A 181 18.33 19.39 26.08
CA GLU A 181 18.51 18.48 27.21
C GLU A 181 17.30 18.54 28.12
N VAL A 182 16.64 17.40 28.26
CA VAL A 182 15.44 17.22 29.08
C VAL A 182 15.76 16.36 30.29
N PHE A 183 15.50 16.89 31.48
CA PHE A 183 15.43 16.12 32.71
C PHE A 183 13.98 15.74 32.97
N ASP A 184 13.64 14.46 32.96
CA ASP A 184 12.25 14.02 33.14
C ASP A 184 11.84 13.78 34.61
N GLY A 185 12.72 14.07 35.58
CA GLY A 185 12.53 13.72 36.98
C GLY A 185 13.24 12.43 37.41
N GLU A 186 13.73 11.63 36.47
CA GLU A 186 14.53 10.42 36.72
C GLU A 186 15.86 10.46 35.98
N LEU A 187 15.83 10.82 34.69
CA LEU A 187 16.99 10.81 33.80
C LEU A 187 17.08 12.13 33.03
N THR A 188 18.31 12.53 32.74
CA THR A 188 18.61 13.60 31.77
C THR A 188 18.99 12.95 30.44
N TYR A 189 18.43 13.47 29.35
CA TYR A 189 18.69 12.99 27.99
C TYR A 189 18.55 14.14 27.00
N VAL A 190 19.12 14.00 25.80
CA VAL A 190 18.81 14.88 24.67
C VAL A 190 17.51 14.40 24.01
N GLU A 191 16.51 15.28 23.92
CA GLU A 191 15.26 15.00 23.22
C GLU A 191 15.46 15.09 21.72
N ASP A 192 15.95 16.23 21.26
CA ASP A 192 16.36 16.49 19.89
C ASP A 192 17.53 17.49 19.85
N GLY A 193 18.11 17.66 18.66
CA GLY A 193 19.01 18.76 18.37
C GLY A 193 18.89 19.23 16.94
N TYR A 194 19.32 20.47 16.70
CA TYR A 194 19.31 21.08 15.38
C TYR A 194 20.61 21.80 15.04
N ALA A 195 20.83 21.95 13.73
CA ALA A 195 21.89 22.76 13.16
C ALA A 195 21.48 23.29 11.77
N LEU A 196 22.16 24.34 11.32
CA LEU A 196 22.08 24.84 9.94
C LEU A 196 23.47 24.71 9.30
N VAL A 197 23.60 23.85 8.28
CA VAL A 197 24.88 23.56 7.63
C VAL A 197 24.75 23.74 6.12
N ASP A 198 25.49 24.70 5.56
CA ASP A 198 25.57 24.94 4.12
C ASP A 198 24.19 25.10 3.43
N GLY A 199 23.24 25.73 4.14
CA GLY A 199 21.86 25.96 3.67
C GLY A 199 20.89 24.79 3.93
N ILE A 200 21.33 23.75 4.64
CA ILE A 200 20.50 22.60 5.03
C ILE A 200 20.18 22.72 6.52
N PHE A 201 18.91 22.87 6.84
CA PHE A 201 18.42 22.70 8.21
C PHE A 201 18.37 21.22 8.55
N ILE A 202 18.88 20.87 9.73
CA ILE A 202 18.92 19.52 10.24
C ILE A 202 18.24 19.53 11.60
N LEU A 203 17.28 18.64 11.80
CA LEU A 203 16.70 18.30 13.10
C LEU A 203 16.88 16.80 13.28
N ALA A 204 17.53 16.38 14.37
CA ALA A 204 17.88 14.98 14.55
C ALA A 204 17.83 14.56 16.02
N THR A 205 17.59 13.27 16.21
CA THR A 205 17.71 12.59 17.50
C THR A 205 18.15 11.15 17.25
N PRO A 206 19.00 10.55 18.09
CA PRO A 206 19.73 11.14 19.21
C PRO A 206 20.83 12.11 18.75
N GLU A 207 21.54 12.71 19.71
CA GLU A 207 22.64 13.65 19.48
C GLU A 207 23.72 13.16 18.48
N SER A 208 23.99 11.85 18.43
CA SER A 208 24.96 11.26 17.51
C SER A 208 24.55 11.44 16.05
N ARG A 209 23.24 11.38 15.75
CA ARG A 209 22.72 11.54 14.39
C ARG A 209 22.86 12.97 13.89
N LEU A 210 22.75 13.97 14.77
CA LEU A 210 23.03 15.36 14.40
C LEU A 210 24.52 15.55 14.05
N ARG A 211 25.42 15.03 14.89
CA ARG A 211 26.88 15.11 14.64
C ARG A 211 27.25 14.40 13.34
N GLU A 212 26.72 13.21 13.11
CA GLU A 212 26.92 12.44 11.88
C GLU A 212 26.41 13.18 10.64
N ALA A 213 25.24 13.82 10.71
CA ALA A 213 24.72 14.61 9.60
C ALA A 213 25.62 15.81 9.26
N VAL A 214 26.14 16.50 10.29
CA VAL A 214 27.07 17.63 10.12
C VAL A 214 28.39 17.16 9.50
N GLU A 215 28.95 16.06 10.01
CA GLU A 215 30.16 15.43 9.47
C GLU A 215 29.95 15.05 8.00
N THR A 216 28.83 14.40 7.71
CA THR A 216 28.46 13.94 6.36
C THR A 216 28.29 15.11 5.37
N ILE A 217 27.72 16.23 5.80
CA ILE A 217 27.62 17.42 4.93
C ILE A 217 29.00 18.05 4.68
N LYS A 218 29.88 18.08 5.69
CA LYS A 218 31.19 18.72 5.60
C LYS A 218 32.23 17.88 4.86
N GLU A 219 32.23 16.57 5.07
CA GLU A 219 33.27 15.66 4.57
C GLU A 219 32.75 14.69 3.50
N GLY A 220 31.43 14.56 3.36
CA GLY A 220 30.77 13.60 2.49
C GLY A 220 30.42 12.30 3.23
N ALA A 221 29.32 11.65 2.82
CA ALA A 221 28.93 10.36 3.37
C ALA A 221 29.92 9.27 2.94
N SER A 222 30.33 8.42 3.89
CA SER A 222 31.20 7.27 3.62
C SER A 222 30.48 6.14 2.88
N ALA A 223 29.22 5.87 3.24
CA ALA A 223 28.36 4.84 2.65
C ALA A 223 26.91 5.37 2.50
N PRO A 224 26.66 6.26 1.53
CA PRO A 224 25.32 6.82 1.34
C PRO A 224 24.37 5.82 0.66
N ILE A 225 23.11 5.81 1.08
CA ILE A 225 22.05 4.96 0.50
C ILE A 225 21.95 5.14 -1.02
N SER A 226 22.18 6.36 -1.52
CA SER A 226 22.18 6.69 -2.95
C SER A 226 23.20 5.94 -3.81
N THR A 227 24.16 5.25 -3.20
CA THR A 227 25.17 4.44 -3.90
C THR A 227 24.88 2.94 -3.85
N THR A 228 23.87 2.51 -3.10
CA THR A 228 23.50 1.10 -3.01
C THR A 228 22.78 0.66 -4.29
N ASP A 229 23.10 -0.53 -4.78
CA ASP A 229 22.50 -1.08 -6.01
C ASP A 229 20.96 -1.19 -5.89
N VAL A 230 20.46 -1.57 -4.71
CA VAL A 230 19.02 -1.73 -4.44
C VAL A 230 18.29 -0.39 -4.52
N TYR A 231 18.86 0.66 -3.94
CA TYR A 231 18.28 2.00 -4.01
C TYR A 231 18.30 2.52 -5.46
N LEU A 232 19.44 2.38 -6.16
CA LEU A 232 19.55 2.77 -7.58
C LEU A 232 18.53 2.02 -8.44
N ARG A 233 18.36 0.72 -8.21
CA ARG A 233 17.35 -0.10 -8.89
C ARG A 233 15.94 0.41 -8.67
N SER A 234 15.61 0.87 -7.45
CA SER A 234 14.31 1.52 -7.20
C SER A 234 14.13 2.77 -8.07
N ARG A 235 15.18 3.58 -8.24
CA ARG A 235 15.14 4.83 -9.02
C ARG A 235 15.06 4.59 -10.52
N GLU A 236 15.57 3.47 -11.03
CA GLU A 236 15.44 3.08 -12.45
C GLU A 236 13.98 2.82 -12.86
N GLU A 237 13.17 2.32 -11.93
CA GLU A 237 11.76 1.97 -12.16
C GLU A 237 10.79 3.08 -11.74
N SER A 238 11.27 4.05 -10.96
CA SER A 238 10.57 5.25 -10.49
C SER A 238 10.36 6.29 -11.60
N GLY A 239 9.46 7.24 -11.35
CA GLY A 239 9.27 8.44 -12.17
C GLY A 239 10.15 9.61 -11.72
N ARG A 240 9.66 10.84 -11.94
CA ARG A 240 10.29 12.06 -11.40
C ARG A 240 10.35 12.05 -9.87
N GLY A 241 9.34 11.45 -9.22
CA GLY A 241 9.26 11.25 -7.77
C GLY A 241 9.22 12.55 -6.97
N ASP A 242 8.13 13.30 -7.06
CA ASP A 242 7.93 14.53 -6.28
C ASP A 242 7.83 14.26 -4.78
N VAL A 243 7.17 13.16 -4.44
CA VAL A 243 7.12 12.58 -3.10
C VAL A 243 7.51 11.12 -3.18
N GLY A 244 8.44 10.68 -2.36
CA GLY A 244 8.95 9.31 -2.34
C GLY A 244 8.95 8.71 -0.93
N LEU A 245 8.67 7.42 -0.86
CA LEU A 245 8.85 6.56 0.29
C LEU A 245 9.74 5.39 -0.12
N TYR A 246 10.79 5.14 0.64
CA TYR A 246 11.69 4.02 0.48
C TYR A 246 11.87 3.32 1.83
N VAL A 247 11.72 2.01 1.83
CA VAL A 247 11.95 1.14 3.00
C VAL A 247 13.08 0.19 2.65
N ASN A 248 14.16 0.28 3.42
CA ASN A 248 15.30 -0.62 3.29
C ASN A 248 15.01 -1.91 4.05
N LEU A 249 14.54 -2.93 3.33
CA LEU A 249 14.18 -4.20 3.95
C LEU A 249 15.42 -5.00 4.37
N VAL A 250 16.60 -4.69 3.81
CA VAL A 250 17.87 -5.30 4.23
C VAL A 250 18.18 -4.95 5.69
N GLU A 251 17.90 -3.73 6.12
CA GLU A 251 18.13 -3.28 7.50
C GLU A 251 16.91 -3.53 8.40
N LEU A 252 15.70 -3.30 7.88
CA LEU A 252 14.46 -3.41 8.67
C LEU A 252 14.10 -4.87 9.01
N MET A 253 14.24 -5.80 8.06
CA MET A 253 13.68 -7.16 8.21
C MET A 253 14.45 -8.08 9.15
N PRO A 254 15.80 -8.08 9.23
CA PRO A 254 16.53 -8.97 10.12
C PRO A 254 16.06 -8.96 11.58
N PRO A 255 16.00 -7.82 12.30
CA PRO A 255 15.53 -7.81 13.69
C PRO A 255 14.07 -8.24 13.85
N LEU A 256 13.21 -7.90 12.88
CA LEU A 256 11.81 -8.33 12.85
C LEU A 256 11.69 -9.85 12.67
N ASN A 257 12.49 -10.42 11.77
CA ASN A 257 12.52 -11.84 11.48
C ASN A 257 13.09 -12.64 12.66
N ASP A 258 14.20 -12.18 13.27
CA ASP A 258 14.77 -12.81 14.45
C ASP A 258 13.75 -12.85 15.59
N THR A 259 13.06 -11.73 15.85
CA THR A 259 12.02 -11.68 16.88
C THR A 259 10.83 -12.57 16.52
N LEU A 260 10.40 -12.62 15.26
CA LEU A 260 9.34 -13.51 14.80
C LEU A 260 9.71 -14.99 15.07
N LEU A 261 10.95 -15.37 14.77
CA LEU A 261 11.44 -16.74 14.96
C LEU A 261 11.61 -17.09 16.45
N GLU A 262 12.06 -16.16 17.29
CA GLU A 262 12.14 -16.35 18.74
C GLU A 262 10.76 -16.42 19.42
N GLN A 263 9.84 -15.53 19.02
CA GLN A 263 8.49 -15.45 19.58
C GLN A 263 7.54 -16.50 19.03
N SER A 264 7.88 -17.10 17.88
CA SER A 264 7.18 -18.27 17.38
C SER A 264 7.33 -19.39 18.40
N LYS A 265 6.44 -19.41 19.40
CA LYS A 265 6.21 -20.54 20.27
C LYS A 265 5.77 -21.64 19.34
N ILE A 266 6.73 -22.43 18.88
CA ILE A 266 6.51 -23.57 18.00
C ILE A 266 5.71 -24.59 18.82
N GLY A 267 4.41 -24.33 18.95
CA GLY A 267 3.47 -25.09 19.77
C GLY A 267 3.17 -26.41 19.08
N GLY A 268 1.89 -26.74 18.90
CA GLY A 268 1.48 -27.99 18.22
C GLY A 268 2.14 -28.24 16.85
N LEU A 269 2.70 -27.21 16.19
CA LEU A 269 3.47 -27.33 14.94
C LEU A 269 4.83 -28.03 15.11
N ALA A 270 5.43 -28.01 16.30
CA ALA A 270 6.66 -28.76 16.59
C ALA A 270 6.43 -30.28 16.52
N LEU A 271 5.21 -30.75 16.84
CA LEU A 271 4.82 -32.16 16.68
C LEU A 271 4.82 -32.59 15.21
N PHE A 272 4.64 -31.62 14.31
CA PHE A 272 4.78 -31.80 12.87
C PHE A 272 6.19 -31.42 12.40
N GLY A 273 7.21 -31.37 13.26
CA GLY A 273 8.60 -31.16 12.85
C GLY A 273 8.95 -29.75 12.34
N VAL A 274 8.07 -28.76 12.52
CA VAL A 274 8.39 -27.36 12.23
C VAL A 274 9.38 -26.85 13.29
N THR A 275 10.39 -26.11 12.86
CA THR A 275 11.42 -25.51 13.72
C THR A 275 11.57 -24.03 13.35
N ALA A 276 12.19 -23.21 14.21
CA ALA A 276 12.43 -21.81 13.89
C ALA A 276 13.27 -21.68 12.60
N LYS A 277 14.30 -22.54 12.47
CA LYS A 277 15.12 -22.60 11.25
C LYS A 277 14.32 -22.98 10.00
N SER A 278 13.47 -24.00 10.07
CA SER A 278 12.66 -24.43 8.92
C SER A 278 11.57 -23.42 8.58
N LEU A 279 11.01 -22.73 9.57
CA LEU A 279 10.09 -21.63 9.37
C LEU A 279 10.78 -20.44 8.71
N GLY A 280 11.96 -20.03 9.20
CA GLY A 280 12.78 -18.99 8.60
C GLY A 280 13.08 -19.27 7.14
N ASN A 281 13.56 -20.48 6.83
CA ASN A 281 13.80 -20.91 5.45
C ASN A 281 12.54 -20.92 4.57
N ALA A 282 11.36 -21.25 5.13
CA ALA A 282 10.11 -21.28 4.40
C ALA A 282 9.54 -19.88 4.14
N LEU A 283 9.76 -18.93 5.06
CA LEU A 283 9.36 -17.54 4.86
C LEU A 283 10.32 -16.82 3.90
N SER A 284 11.62 -17.04 4.09
CA SER A 284 12.73 -16.45 3.34
C SER A 284 12.66 -14.92 3.27
N LEU A 285 12.34 -14.27 4.40
CA LEU A 285 12.18 -12.81 4.47
C LEU A 285 13.49 -12.07 4.21
N GLU A 286 14.63 -12.72 4.44
CA GLU A 286 15.97 -12.21 4.10
C GLU A 286 16.20 -12.00 2.60
N SER A 287 15.34 -12.55 1.74
CA SER A 287 15.40 -12.30 0.30
C SER A 287 14.85 -10.93 -0.11
N LEU A 288 14.07 -10.29 0.77
CA LEU A 288 13.51 -8.96 0.54
C LEU A 288 14.59 -7.89 0.70
N GLN A 289 14.68 -6.98 -0.27
CA GLN A 289 15.72 -5.94 -0.28
C GLN A 289 15.14 -4.55 -0.10
N ALA A 290 14.07 -4.20 -0.81
CA ALA A 290 13.43 -2.90 -0.65
C ALA A 290 11.95 -2.91 -1.01
N LEU A 291 11.21 -2.00 -0.39
CA LEU A 291 9.88 -1.58 -0.82
C LEU A 291 9.96 -0.08 -1.10
N TYR A 292 9.42 0.37 -2.22
CA TYR A 292 9.34 1.80 -2.50
C TYR A 292 8.01 2.17 -3.16
N ILE A 293 7.64 3.44 -2.99
CA ILE A 293 6.58 4.08 -3.73
C ILE A 293 6.97 5.54 -3.97
N ASP A 294 6.77 6.04 -5.18
CA ASP A 294 6.88 7.44 -5.53
C ASP A 294 5.64 7.93 -6.25
N PHE A 295 5.41 9.22 -6.11
CA PHE A 295 4.30 9.95 -6.68
C PHE A 295 4.82 11.08 -7.56
N GLU A 296 4.24 11.19 -8.73
CA GLU A 296 4.52 12.22 -9.73
C GLU A 296 3.21 12.93 -10.07
N LEU A 297 3.20 14.24 -9.87
CA LEU A 297 2.10 15.11 -10.30
C LEU A 297 2.24 15.39 -11.80
N LEU A 298 1.27 14.93 -12.59
CA LEU A 298 1.13 15.22 -14.01
C LEU A 298 0.03 16.25 -14.20
N ASP A 299 0.05 17.00 -15.31
CA ASP A 299 -0.98 18.02 -15.59
C ASP A 299 -2.41 17.43 -15.59
N GLU A 300 -2.55 16.18 -16.01
CA GLU A 300 -3.82 15.46 -16.19
C GLU A 300 -4.16 14.49 -15.06
N GLY A 301 -3.26 14.28 -14.08
CA GLY A 301 -3.46 13.25 -13.06
C GLY A 301 -2.24 12.93 -12.20
N LEU A 302 -2.38 11.92 -11.35
CA LEU A 302 -1.31 11.43 -10.48
C LEU A 302 -0.76 10.11 -11.01
N LEU A 303 0.54 10.04 -11.24
CA LEU A 303 1.23 8.78 -11.55
C LEU A 303 1.98 8.30 -10.31
N SER A 304 1.75 7.06 -9.92
CA SER A 304 2.50 6.39 -8.87
C SER A 304 3.32 5.26 -9.46
N HIS A 305 4.58 5.16 -9.03
CA HIS A 305 5.42 4.00 -9.23
C HIS A 305 5.65 3.35 -7.89
N GLY A 306 5.70 2.02 -7.85
CA GLY A 306 6.08 1.31 -6.65
C GLY A 306 6.66 -0.04 -6.98
N GLY A 307 7.36 -0.63 -6.03
CA GLY A 307 7.93 -1.93 -6.27
C GLY A 307 8.44 -2.61 -5.02
N LEU A 308 8.49 -3.93 -5.13
CA LEU A 308 9.14 -4.82 -4.19
C LEU A 308 10.37 -5.41 -4.87
N ILE A 309 11.55 -5.06 -4.35
CA ILE A 309 12.83 -5.57 -4.82
C ILE A 309 13.25 -6.73 -3.92
N TYR A 310 13.68 -7.82 -4.53
CA TYR A 310 14.15 -9.02 -3.85
C TYR A 310 15.39 -9.58 -4.54
N ALA A 311 16.29 -10.19 -3.76
CA ALA A 311 17.47 -10.85 -4.30
C ALA A 311 17.08 -12.09 -5.11
N GLU A 312 16.12 -12.87 -4.60
CA GLU A 312 15.61 -14.08 -5.23
C GLU A 312 14.15 -14.30 -4.84
N LYS A 313 13.34 -14.79 -5.79
CA LYS A 313 11.93 -15.12 -5.56
C LYS A 313 11.76 -16.45 -4.83
N ARG A 314 12.09 -16.47 -3.53
CA ARG A 314 12.04 -17.66 -2.64
C ARG A 314 11.03 -17.48 -1.51
N GLY A 315 10.81 -18.55 -0.75
CA GLY A 315 9.90 -18.52 0.40
C GLY A 315 8.49 -18.07 0.00
N LEU A 316 7.90 -17.17 0.78
CA LEU A 316 6.58 -16.61 0.49
C LEU A 316 6.48 -15.92 -0.88
N LEU A 317 7.56 -15.32 -1.38
CA LEU A 317 7.56 -14.65 -2.68
C LEU A 317 7.36 -15.60 -3.85
N SER A 318 7.73 -16.88 -3.69
CA SER A 318 7.50 -17.91 -4.71
C SER A 318 6.02 -18.16 -4.99
N LEU A 319 5.12 -17.78 -4.07
CA LEU A 319 3.68 -17.91 -4.26
C LEU A 319 3.14 -16.93 -5.31
N LEU A 320 3.83 -15.82 -5.58
CA LEU A 320 3.45 -14.87 -6.61
C LEU A 320 3.84 -15.40 -8.00
N SER A 321 3.19 -16.47 -8.48
CA SER A 321 3.61 -17.14 -9.71
C SER A 321 2.89 -16.58 -10.93
N TYR A 322 3.65 -16.12 -11.93
CA TYR A 322 3.10 -15.66 -13.21
C TYR A 322 3.67 -16.50 -14.36
N ALA A 323 2.83 -16.76 -15.36
CA ALA A 323 3.23 -17.46 -16.56
C ALA A 323 3.54 -16.48 -17.70
N PRO A 324 4.52 -16.78 -18.59
CA PRO A 324 4.62 -16.09 -19.86
C PRO A 324 3.42 -16.47 -20.74
N GLY A 325 2.90 -15.53 -21.52
CA GLY A 325 1.80 -15.83 -22.44
C GLY A 325 1.16 -14.59 -23.04
N GLU A 326 0.14 -14.83 -23.85
CA GLU A 326 -0.75 -13.79 -24.34
C GLU A 326 -1.80 -13.45 -23.27
N TRP A 327 -2.17 -12.18 -23.21
CA TRP A 327 -3.25 -11.71 -22.35
C TRP A 327 -4.58 -12.39 -22.68
N PRO A 328 -5.46 -12.62 -21.70
CA PRO A 328 -6.82 -13.02 -22.00
C PRO A 328 -7.49 -11.93 -22.85
N GLU A 329 -8.16 -12.33 -23.94
CA GLU A 329 -8.85 -11.36 -24.82
C GLU A 329 -9.94 -10.59 -24.08
N ALA A 330 -10.63 -11.21 -23.11
CA ALA A 330 -11.58 -10.56 -22.22
C ALA A 330 -12.70 -9.72 -22.91
N ARG A 331 -13.06 -10.03 -24.17
CA ARG A 331 -14.14 -9.36 -24.94
C ARG A 331 -15.50 -9.35 -24.27
N TYR A 332 -15.72 -10.31 -23.37
CA TYR A 332 -16.95 -10.45 -22.61
C TYR A 332 -17.07 -9.48 -21.44
N VAL A 333 -16.04 -8.69 -21.13
CA VAL A 333 -16.11 -7.66 -20.09
C VAL A 333 -16.94 -6.48 -20.61
N PRO A 334 -18.06 -6.12 -19.96
CA PRO A 334 -18.90 -5.01 -20.40
C PRO A 334 -18.21 -3.65 -20.21
N GLU A 335 -18.56 -2.64 -21.02
CA GLU A 335 -17.91 -1.32 -20.96
C GLU A 335 -18.19 -0.55 -19.65
N GLY A 336 -19.36 -0.76 -19.04
CA GLY A 336 -19.78 -0.08 -17.80
C GLY A 336 -19.33 -0.77 -16.51
N VAL A 337 -18.14 -1.40 -16.51
CA VAL A 337 -17.58 -2.02 -15.31
C VAL A 337 -17.12 -0.99 -14.29
N LEU A 338 -17.33 -1.31 -13.00
CA LEU A 338 -16.74 -0.57 -11.90
C LEU A 338 -15.24 -0.83 -11.81
N SER A 339 -14.86 -2.10 -11.99
CA SER A 339 -13.48 -2.50 -12.03
C SER A 339 -13.33 -3.72 -12.90
N SER A 340 -12.19 -3.85 -13.56
CA SER A 340 -11.81 -5.10 -14.21
C SER A 340 -10.31 -5.30 -14.14
N SER A 341 -9.87 -6.54 -14.00
CA SER A 341 -8.46 -6.89 -14.09
C SER A 341 -8.23 -8.07 -15.01
N ILE A 342 -7.09 -8.07 -15.69
CA ILE A 342 -6.56 -9.21 -16.43
C ILE A 342 -5.19 -9.57 -15.85
N SER A 343 -4.91 -10.86 -15.66
CA SER A 343 -3.61 -11.31 -15.15
C SER A 343 -3.19 -12.65 -15.76
N LEU A 344 -1.88 -12.90 -15.70
CA LEU A 344 -1.22 -14.15 -16.09
C LEU A 344 -0.81 -14.98 -14.88
N PHE A 345 -1.63 -14.97 -13.82
CA PHE A 345 -1.32 -15.66 -12.56
C PHE A 345 -1.48 -17.18 -12.67
N ASP A 346 -0.40 -17.93 -12.45
CA ASP A 346 -0.38 -19.38 -12.55
C ASP A 346 -0.71 -20.04 -11.21
N PHE A 347 -1.97 -20.41 -11.03
CA PHE A 347 -2.46 -21.13 -9.85
C PHE A 347 -1.79 -22.48 -9.63
N GLY A 348 -1.43 -23.18 -10.72
CA GLY A 348 -0.76 -24.48 -10.64
C GLY A 348 0.65 -24.33 -10.08
N ALA A 349 1.41 -23.35 -10.59
CA ALA A 349 2.74 -23.02 -10.08
C ALA A 349 2.69 -22.49 -8.64
N MET A 350 1.72 -21.60 -8.32
CA MET A 350 1.51 -21.13 -6.95
C MET A 350 1.30 -22.29 -5.98
N LEU A 351 0.44 -23.27 -6.33
CA LEU A 351 0.20 -24.41 -5.45
C LEU A 351 1.44 -25.32 -5.33
N ALA A 352 2.12 -25.60 -6.44
CA ALA A 352 3.35 -26.39 -6.41
C ALA A 352 4.40 -25.74 -5.49
N ASN A 353 4.51 -24.40 -5.55
CA ASN A 353 5.37 -23.64 -4.65
C ASN A 353 4.88 -23.70 -3.20
N LEU A 354 3.57 -23.57 -2.94
CA LEU A 354 3.02 -23.76 -1.59
C LEU A 354 3.37 -25.13 -1.00
N GLU A 355 3.25 -26.19 -1.78
CA GLU A 355 3.63 -27.54 -1.35
C GLU A 355 5.13 -27.66 -1.07
N ALA A 356 5.97 -27.04 -1.90
CA ALA A 356 7.40 -26.97 -1.67
C ALA A 356 7.72 -26.21 -0.37
N LEU A 357 7.02 -25.11 -0.08
CA LEU A 357 7.15 -24.36 1.17
C LEU A 357 6.72 -25.17 2.38
N LEU A 358 5.58 -25.86 2.32
CA LEU A 358 5.12 -26.74 3.40
C LEU A 358 6.12 -27.87 3.65
N THR A 359 6.73 -28.41 2.59
CA THR A 359 7.78 -29.42 2.68
C THR A 359 9.06 -28.87 3.31
N SER A 360 9.44 -27.63 2.96
CA SER A 360 10.60 -26.93 3.55
C SER A 360 10.38 -26.64 5.03
N ALA A 361 9.17 -26.20 5.40
CA ALA A 361 8.78 -25.94 6.78
C ALA A 361 8.77 -27.23 7.61
N SER A 362 8.32 -28.35 7.02
CA SER A 362 8.41 -29.67 7.63
C SER A 362 8.42 -30.82 6.59
N PRO A 363 9.44 -31.70 6.64
CA PRO A 363 9.47 -32.91 5.82
C PRO A 363 8.31 -33.88 6.09
N THR A 364 7.60 -33.76 7.22
CA THR A 364 6.48 -34.65 7.57
C THR A 364 5.16 -34.23 6.95
N LEU A 365 5.00 -32.95 6.58
CA LEU A 365 3.74 -32.42 6.04
C LEU A 365 3.46 -32.95 4.63
N SER A 366 4.48 -33.04 3.78
CA SER A 366 4.30 -33.51 2.39
C SER A 366 3.79 -34.97 2.31
N PRO A 367 4.36 -35.95 3.04
CA PRO A 367 3.79 -37.29 3.12
C PRO A 367 2.33 -37.30 3.62
N LEU A 368 1.99 -36.47 4.60
CA LEU A 368 0.63 -36.37 5.12
C LEU A 368 -0.35 -35.81 4.08
N LEU A 369 0.01 -34.74 3.38
CA LEU A 369 -0.79 -34.16 2.30
C LEU A 369 -0.99 -35.17 1.17
N ASN A 370 0.08 -35.84 0.73
CA ASN A 370 0.02 -36.87 -0.31
C ASN A 370 -0.85 -38.06 0.11
N MET A 371 -0.78 -38.47 1.37
CA MET A 371 -1.65 -39.51 1.91
C MET A 371 -3.11 -39.07 1.90
N GLN A 372 -3.43 -37.85 2.31
CA GLN A 372 -4.81 -37.32 2.28
C GLN A 372 -5.34 -37.21 0.84
N MET A 373 -4.53 -36.70 -0.10
CA MET A 373 -4.89 -36.65 -1.52
C MET A 373 -5.13 -38.06 -2.08
N LYS A 374 -4.29 -39.04 -1.72
CA LYS A 374 -4.47 -40.43 -2.14
C LYS A 374 -5.71 -41.09 -1.52
N ILE A 375 -6.00 -40.81 -0.25
CA ILE A 375 -7.23 -41.28 0.41
C ILE A 375 -8.43 -40.70 -0.31
N MET A 376 -8.47 -39.38 -0.54
CA MET A 376 -9.53 -38.72 -1.29
C MET A 376 -9.68 -39.34 -2.68
N GLN A 377 -8.59 -39.53 -3.43
CA GLN A 377 -8.64 -40.18 -4.74
C GLN A 377 -9.17 -41.62 -4.67
N THR A 378 -8.80 -42.38 -3.65
CA THR A 378 -9.29 -43.76 -3.46
C THR A 378 -10.77 -43.79 -3.09
N THR A 379 -11.24 -42.83 -2.29
CA THR A 379 -12.63 -42.74 -1.84
C THR A 379 -13.56 -42.17 -2.91
N THR A 380 -13.09 -41.19 -3.68
CA THR A 380 -13.89 -40.44 -4.66
C THR A 380 -13.72 -40.93 -6.10
N GLY A 381 -12.61 -41.62 -6.39
CA GLY A 381 -12.20 -41.95 -7.74
C GLY A 381 -11.62 -40.77 -8.54
N VAL A 382 -11.59 -39.56 -7.97
CA VAL A 382 -11.14 -38.33 -8.63
C VAL A 382 -9.74 -37.96 -8.18
N ASP A 383 -8.86 -37.71 -9.13
CA ASP A 383 -7.56 -37.07 -8.85
C ASP A 383 -7.77 -35.57 -8.65
N LEU A 384 -7.95 -35.13 -7.41
CA LEU A 384 -8.21 -33.72 -7.09
C LEU A 384 -7.08 -32.79 -7.53
N ARG A 385 -5.83 -33.27 -7.45
CA ARG A 385 -4.66 -32.51 -7.86
C ARG A 385 -4.73 -32.23 -9.36
N ALA A 386 -4.87 -33.28 -10.16
CA ALA A 386 -4.90 -33.13 -11.62
C ALA A 386 -6.19 -32.48 -12.13
N SER A 387 -7.33 -32.71 -11.47
CA SER A 387 -8.66 -32.33 -11.99
C SER A 387 -9.10 -30.93 -11.58
N VAL A 388 -8.60 -30.42 -10.45
CA VAL A 388 -8.94 -29.08 -9.94
C VAL A 388 -7.69 -28.21 -9.92
N LEU A 389 -6.68 -28.60 -9.18
CA LEU A 389 -5.59 -27.70 -8.80
C LEU A 389 -4.63 -27.38 -9.95
N GLU A 390 -4.11 -28.41 -10.62
CA GLU A 390 -3.23 -28.26 -11.79
C GLU A 390 -4.01 -27.92 -13.06
N ASN A 391 -5.33 -28.04 -13.01
CA ASN A 391 -6.22 -27.85 -14.14
C ASN A 391 -6.57 -26.38 -14.42
N LEU A 392 -6.40 -25.50 -13.43
CA LEU A 392 -6.54 -24.06 -13.62
C LEU A 392 -5.37 -23.55 -14.48
N GLY A 393 -5.72 -22.75 -15.48
CA GLY A 393 -4.78 -22.04 -16.36
C GLY A 393 -4.23 -20.77 -15.72
N ALA A 394 -3.34 -20.09 -16.44
CA ALA A 394 -2.71 -18.87 -15.98
C ALA A 394 -3.50 -17.59 -16.31
N GLN A 395 -4.45 -17.67 -17.25
CA GLN A 395 -5.26 -16.51 -17.61
C GLN A 395 -6.42 -16.34 -16.63
N MET A 396 -6.47 -15.15 -16.01
CA MET A 396 -7.54 -14.78 -15.11
C MET A 396 -8.08 -13.40 -15.50
N VAL A 397 -9.41 -13.30 -15.51
CA VAL A 397 -10.13 -12.03 -15.64
C VAL A 397 -11.02 -11.87 -14.42
N SER A 398 -10.99 -10.69 -13.81
CA SER A 398 -11.98 -10.29 -12.80
C SER A 398 -12.74 -9.08 -13.30
N LEU A 399 -14.01 -8.98 -12.93
CA LEU A 399 -14.81 -7.79 -13.17
C LEU A 399 -15.83 -7.59 -12.06
N SER A 400 -16.16 -6.32 -11.84
CA SER A 400 -17.11 -5.87 -10.84
C SER A 400 -18.11 -4.91 -11.48
N VAL A 401 -19.39 -5.05 -11.16
CA VAL A 401 -20.45 -4.13 -11.60
C VAL A 401 -21.38 -3.78 -10.43
N LEU A 402 -22.00 -2.61 -10.51
CA LEU A 402 -23.05 -2.18 -9.58
C LEU A 402 -24.40 -2.50 -10.20
N ASP A 403 -25.33 -3.10 -9.45
CA ASP A 403 -26.69 -3.33 -9.96
C ASP A 403 -27.40 -1.99 -10.22
N GLN A 404 -28.07 -1.87 -11.37
CA GLN A 404 -28.87 -0.68 -11.68
C GLN A 404 -30.05 -0.50 -10.70
N ALA A 405 -30.56 -1.57 -10.09
CA ALA A 405 -31.59 -1.52 -9.07
C ALA A 405 -31.07 -0.90 -7.76
N ASP A 406 -29.81 -1.20 -7.40
CA ASP A 406 -29.18 -0.72 -6.16
C ASP A 406 -28.72 0.73 -6.28
N ARG A 407 -28.48 1.24 -7.50
CA ARG A 407 -28.21 2.67 -7.76
C ARG A 407 -29.32 3.62 -7.29
N ARG A 408 -30.53 3.12 -7.00
CA ARG A 408 -31.70 3.90 -6.55
C ARG A 408 -32.12 3.60 -5.11
N SER A 409 -31.41 2.73 -4.41
CA SER A 409 -31.71 2.31 -3.04
C SER A 409 -30.97 3.17 -2.02
N ALA A 410 -31.56 3.36 -0.83
CA ALA A 410 -30.91 4.03 0.30
C ALA A 410 -29.97 3.10 1.10
N VAL A 411 -29.82 1.84 0.67
CA VAL A 411 -28.91 0.86 1.25
C VAL A 411 -27.66 0.80 0.38
N ALA A 412 -26.48 0.77 1.00
CA ALA A 412 -25.19 0.67 0.31
C ALA A 412 -25.22 -0.48 -0.71
N ALA A 413 -25.03 -0.14 -1.99
CA ALA A 413 -25.02 -1.11 -3.08
C ALA A 413 -23.79 -2.01 -2.95
N GLU A 414 -23.99 -3.33 -2.85
CA GLU A 414 -22.87 -4.27 -2.86
C GLU A 414 -22.49 -4.59 -4.32
N PRO A 415 -21.22 -4.38 -4.71
CA PRO A 415 -20.78 -4.70 -6.06
C PRO A 415 -20.84 -6.21 -6.31
N GLN A 416 -21.37 -6.59 -7.48
CA GLN A 416 -21.35 -7.98 -7.95
C GLN A 416 -19.98 -8.27 -8.55
N GLN A 417 -19.38 -9.40 -8.18
CA GLN A 417 -18.03 -9.78 -8.63
C GLN A 417 -18.08 -11.06 -9.46
N LEU A 418 -17.34 -11.08 -10.56
CA LEU A 418 -17.21 -12.25 -11.40
C LEU A 418 -15.74 -12.49 -11.78
N PHE A 419 -15.34 -13.75 -11.69
CA PHE A 419 -14.03 -14.25 -12.07
C PHE A 419 -14.16 -15.23 -13.22
N VAL A 420 -13.32 -15.09 -14.24
CA VAL A 420 -13.14 -16.06 -15.32
C VAL A 420 -11.72 -16.59 -15.22
N ILE A 421 -11.59 -17.90 -15.03
CA ILE A 421 -10.31 -18.58 -14.90
C ILE A 421 -10.22 -19.60 -16.03
N ASP A 422 -9.13 -19.58 -16.78
CA ASP A 422 -8.88 -20.57 -17.82
C ASP A 422 -8.77 -21.99 -17.24
N VAL A 423 -9.20 -23.00 -18.00
CA VAL A 423 -9.24 -24.40 -17.56
C VAL A 423 -8.70 -25.30 -18.65
N LYS A 424 -7.67 -26.09 -18.32
CA LYS A 424 -6.97 -26.99 -19.26
C LYS A 424 -7.84 -28.17 -19.69
N ASN A 425 -8.69 -28.67 -18.80
CA ASN A 425 -9.59 -29.81 -19.00
C ASN A 425 -10.92 -29.62 -18.25
N ALA A 426 -11.88 -28.95 -18.89
CA ALA A 426 -13.20 -28.68 -18.32
C ALA A 426 -13.96 -29.94 -17.89
N GLN A 427 -13.81 -31.05 -18.62
CA GLN A 427 -14.49 -32.31 -18.28
C GLN A 427 -13.99 -32.90 -16.96
N ALA A 428 -12.67 -32.90 -16.73
CA ALA A 428 -12.09 -33.35 -15.48
C ALA A 428 -12.53 -32.47 -14.30
N LEU A 429 -12.57 -31.14 -14.49
CA LEU A 429 -13.05 -30.21 -13.47
C LEU A 429 -14.52 -30.45 -13.12
N ALA A 430 -15.38 -30.60 -14.13
CA ALA A 430 -16.80 -30.86 -13.94
C ALA A 430 -17.03 -32.17 -13.17
N GLN A 431 -16.34 -33.25 -13.55
CA GLN A 431 -16.40 -34.53 -12.84
C GLN A 431 -15.95 -34.42 -11.39
N ALA A 432 -14.89 -33.65 -11.12
CA ALA A 432 -14.42 -33.42 -9.76
C ALA A 432 -15.46 -32.69 -8.92
N ILE A 433 -16.06 -31.63 -9.46
CA ILE A 433 -17.09 -30.85 -8.76
C ILE A 433 -18.34 -31.68 -8.50
N GLU A 434 -18.82 -32.48 -9.46
CA GLU A 434 -19.95 -33.40 -9.24
C GLU A 434 -19.67 -34.41 -8.13
N THR A 435 -18.45 -34.94 -8.10
CA THR A 435 -18.05 -35.87 -7.05
C THR A 435 -18.04 -35.21 -5.68
N PHE A 436 -17.60 -33.96 -5.57
CA PHE A 436 -17.70 -33.18 -4.33
C PHE A 436 -19.14 -32.93 -3.89
N LYS A 437 -20.06 -32.64 -4.83
CA LYS A 437 -21.48 -32.51 -4.51
C LYS A 437 -22.06 -33.80 -3.93
N ASP A 438 -21.66 -34.95 -4.47
CA ASP A 438 -22.10 -36.26 -3.99
C ASP A 438 -21.59 -36.58 -2.58
N MET A 439 -20.42 -36.06 -2.19
CA MET A 439 -19.89 -36.18 -0.83
C MET A 439 -20.58 -35.26 0.19
N ALA A 440 -21.26 -34.21 -0.26
CA ALA A 440 -21.97 -33.24 0.58
C ALA A 440 -23.46 -33.12 0.19
N PRO A 441 -24.30 -34.14 0.50
CA PRO A 441 -25.70 -34.17 0.07
C PRO A 441 -26.53 -32.98 0.55
N GLU A 442 -26.19 -32.44 1.73
CA GLU A 442 -26.82 -31.24 2.29
C GLU A 442 -26.59 -30.01 1.41
N VAL A 443 -25.37 -29.84 0.90
CA VAL A 443 -25.03 -28.75 -0.03
C VAL A 443 -25.67 -28.98 -1.38
N LYS A 444 -25.66 -30.22 -1.88
CA LYS A 444 -26.29 -30.58 -3.15
C LYS A 444 -27.78 -30.20 -3.20
N GLY A 445 -28.51 -30.37 -2.09
CA GLY A 445 -29.92 -29.97 -1.98
C GLY A 445 -30.17 -28.45 -2.04
N LEU A 446 -29.13 -27.64 -1.86
CA LEU A 446 -29.20 -26.17 -1.92
C LEU A 446 -28.85 -25.60 -3.30
N ILE A 447 -28.29 -26.44 -4.20
CA ILE A 447 -27.86 -26.03 -5.53
C ILE A 447 -29.06 -26.00 -6.47
N GLN A 448 -29.26 -24.87 -7.14
CA GLN A 448 -30.23 -24.70 -8.21
C GLN A 448 -29.50 -24.76 -9.55
N GLU A 449 -29.98 -25.64 -10.43
CA GLU A 449 -29.47 -25.80 -11.79
C GLU A 449 -30.37 -25.06 -12.77
N GLN A 450 -29.75 -24.34 -13.70
CA GLN A 450 -30.44 -23.71 -14.82
C GLN A 450 -29.58 -23.78 -16.08
N GLU A 451 -30.23 -23.94 -17.23
CA GLU A 451 -29.58 -23.91 -18.54
C GLU A 451 -29.66 -22.50 -19.14
N TYR A 452 -28.53 -21.99 -19.65
CA TYR A 452 -28.45 -20.67 -20.28
C TYR A 452 -27.31 -20.65 -21.32
N GLU A 453 -27.58 -20.16 -22.53
CA GLU A 453 -26.58 -20.12 -23.64
C GLU A 453 -25.88 -21.48 -23.89
N GLY A 454 -26.58 -22.59 -23.63
CA GLY A 454 -26.05 -23.95 -23.76
C GLY A 454 -25.03 -24.34 -22.68
N GLN A 455 -24.95 -23.58 -21.58
CA GLN A 455 -24.17 -23.90 -20.38
C GLN A 455 -25.11 -24.17 -19.19
N THR A 456 -24.72 -25.12 -18.35
CA THR A 456 -25.37 -25.35 -17.05
C THR A 456 -24.77 -24.40 -16.02
N ILE A 457 -25.63 -23.58 -15.40
CA ILE A 457 -25.29 -22.69 -14.30
C ILE A 457 -25.76 -23.33 -13.00
N TYR A 458 -24.87 -23.36 -12.02
CA TYR A 458 -25.14 -23.86 -10.67
C TYR A 458 -25.17 -22.69 -9.70
N THR A 459 -26.28 -22.51 -8.99
CA THR A 459 -26.49 -21.40 -8.05
C THR A 459 -26.71 -21.92 -6.63
N ILE A 460 -25.93 -21.45 -5.67
CA ILE A 460 -26.13 -21.64 -4.24
C ILE A 460 -26.67 -20.33 -3.67
N LYS A 461 -27.90 -20.34 -3.16
CA LYS A 461 -28.49 -19.15 -2.54
C LYS A 461 -27.90 -18.93 -1.14
N GLY A 462 -27.53 -17.68 -0.85
CA GLY A 462 -27.12 -17.29 0.50
C GLY A 462 -28.27 -17.42 1.51
N PRO A 463 -27.97 -17.50 2.82
CA PRO A 463 -28.98 -17.52 3.87
C PRO A 463 -29.89 -16.30 3.74
N SER A 464 -31.20 -16.52 3.68
CA SER A 464 -32.19 -15.46 3.54
C SER A 464 -32.51 -14.86 4.92
N ASP A 465 -32.22 -13.57 5.14
CA ASP A 465 -32.69 -12.86 6.33
C ASP A 465 -34.16 -12.40 6.14
N PRO A 466 -35.09 -12.82 7.01
CA PRO A 466 -36.50 -12.40 6.94
C PRO A 466 -36.71 -10.88 7.02
N ASN A 467 -35.77 -10.12 7.60
CA ASN A 467 -35.82 -8.66 7.71
C ASN A 467 -35.17 -7.94 6.51
N LEU A 468 -34.44 -8.69 5.66
CA LEU A 468 -33.81 -8.20 4.43
C LEU A 468 -34.12 -9.19 3.29
N PRO A 469 -35.33 -9.12 2.69
CA PRO A 469 -35.80 -10.09 1.70
C PRO A 469 -34.98 -10.16 0.39
N GLN A 470 -33.93 -9.33 0.24
CA GLN A 470 -32.97 -9.36 -0.86
C GLN A 470 -31.52 -9.73 -0.44
N ALA A 471 -31.22 -9.92 0.84
CA ALA A 471 -29.86 -10.10 1.36
C ALA A 471 -29.32 -11.54 1.30
N GLY A 472 -29.71 -12.32 0.29
CA GLY A 472 -29.07 -13.60 0.02
C GLY A 472 -28.05 -13.45 -1.10
N VAL A 473 -26.89 -12.85 -0.83
CA VAL A 473 -25.79 -12.81 -1.81
C VAL A 473 -25.50 -14.26 -2.22
N GLY A 474 -25.86 -14.59 -3.46
CA GLY A 474 -25.75 -15.94 -4.00
C GLY A 474 -24.37 -16.16 -4.59
N PHE A 475 -23.94 -17.42 -4.59
CA PHE A 475 -22.78 -17.87 -5.34
C PHE A 475 -23.27 -18.62 -6.56
N SER A 476 -22.80 -18.27 -7.75
CA SER A 476 -23.14 -18.97 -8.99
C SER A 476 -21.87 -19.32 -9.77
N TYR A 477 -21.83 -20.47 -10.44
CA TYR A 477 -20.72 -20.80 -11.32
C TYR A 477 -21.17 -21.55 -12.57
N ALA A 478 -20.35 -21.47 -13.62
CA ALA A 478 -20.50 -22.22 -14.86
C ALA A 478 -19.12 -22.72 -15.32
N ILE A 479 -19.10 -23.89 -15.97
CA ILE A 479 -17.89 -24.46 -16.56
C ILE A 479 -18.12 -24.52 -18.07
N THR A 480 -17.42 -23.69 -18.82
CA THR A 480 -17.42 -23.71 -20.29
C THR A 480 -16.39 -24.71 -20.80
N ARG A 481 -16.17 -24.77 -22.12
CA ARG A 481 -15.17 -25.68 -22.71
C ARG A 481 -13.74 -25.39 -22.25
N SER A 482 -13.45 -24.13 -21.90
CA SER A 482 -12.10 -23.65 -21.58
C SER A 482 -12.06 -22.78 -20.34
N SER A 483 -13.16 -22.58 -19.61
CA SER A 483 -13.13 -21.64 -18.47
C SER A 483 -14.05 -22.07 -17.35
N LEU A 484 -13.61 -21.80 -16.13
CA LEU A 484 -14.44 -21.76 -14.94
C LEU A 484 -14.84 -20.30 -14.70
N ILE A 485 -16.14 -20.05 -14.65
CA ILE A 485 -16.70 -18.73 -14.35
C ILE A 485 -17.35 -18.79 -12.98
N VAL A 486 -16.94 -17.90 -12.09
CA VAL A 486 -17.42 -17.82 -10.71
C VAL A 486 -17.99 -16.44 -10.47
N ASN A 487 -19.24 -16.37 -10.02
CA ASN A 487 -19.99 -15.14 -9.78
C ASN A 487 -20.45 -15.08 -8.33
N VAL A 488 -20.18 -13.94 -7.68
CA VAL A 488 -20.64 -13.59 -6.34
C VAL A 488 -21.61 -12.42 -6.48
N GLY A 489 -22.88 -12.64 -6.15
CA GLY A 489 -23.95 -11.66 -6.36
C GLY A 489 -25.12 -12.25 -7.14
N HIS A 490 -25.81 -11.40 -7.90
CA HIS A 490 -26.93 -11.85 -8.72
C HIS A 490 -26.45 -12.59 -9.96
N VAL A 491 -27.21 -13.61 -10.37
CA VAL A 491 -26.85 -14.45 -11.52
C VAL A 491 -26.91 -13.70 -12.86
N GLY A 492 -27.50 -12.51 -12.89
CA GLY A 492 -27.62 -11.67 -14.10
C GLY A 492 -26.25 -11.30 -14.71
N LEU A 493 -25.23 -11.02 -13.88
CA LEU A 493 -23.88 -10.75 -14.37
C LEU A 493 -23.27 -11.96 -15.08
N LEU A 494 -23.48 -13.16 -14.54
CA LEU A 494 -23.05 -14.40 -15.18
C LEU A 494 -23.77 -14.64 -16.51
N HIS A 495 -25.08 -14.34 -16.59
CA HIS A 495 -25.83 -14.39 -17.86
C HIS A 495 -25.26 -13.42 -18.89
N GLU A 496 -24.99 -12.18 -18.50
CA GLU A 496 -24.41 -11.18 -19.42
C GLU A 496 -23.05 -11.65 -19.96
N VAL A 497 -22.15 -12.11 -19.09
CA VAL A 497 -20.82 -12.60 -19.50
C VAL A 497 -20.95 -13.80 -20.44
N LEU A 498 -21.81 -14.77 -20.14
CA LEU A 498 -22.03 -15.93 -21.01
C LEU A 498 -22.59 -15.54 -22.39
N SER A 499 -23.56 -14.63 -22.44
CA SER A 499 -24.11 -14.13 -23.71
C SER A 499 -23.07 -13.33 -24.50
N ARG A 500 -22.19 -12.56 -23.84
CA ARG A 500 -21.11 -11.87 -24.55
C ARG A 500 -20.02 -12.84 -25.02
N MET A 501 -19.72 -13.92 -24.28
CA MET A 501 -18.80 -14.96 -24.72
C MET A 501 -19.31 -15.71 -25.97
N SER A 502 -20.63 -15.80 -26.18
CA SER A 502 -21.22 -16.40 -27.38
C SER A 502 -21.30 -15.45 -28.58
N GLN A 503 -21.06 -14.14 -28.37
CA GLN A 503 -21.12 -13.09 -29.38
C GLN A 503 -19.70 -12.60 -29.74
N ASP A 504 -19.47 -12.23 -31.00
CA ASP A 504 -18.16 -11.75 -31.47
C ASP A 504 -18.01 -10.22 -31.30
N GLY A 505 -18.44 -9.70 -30.15
CA GLY A 505 -18.48 -8.26 -29.85
C GLY A 505 -17.16 -7.73 -29.27
N ALA A 506 -16.97 -6.41 -29.32
CA ALA A 506 -15.94 -5.73 -28.54
C ALA A 506 -16.43 -5.48 -27.11
N GLY A 507 -15.53 -5.62 -26.14
CA GLY A 507 -15.77 -5.29 -24.73
C GLY A 507 -14.87 -4.15 -24.24
N PHE A 508 -14.89 -3.92 -22.92
CA PHE A 508 -14.10 -2.88 -22.26
C PHE A 508 -12.61 -2.90 -22.65
N TRP A 509 -12.00 -4.09 -22.70
CA TRP A 509 -10.58 -4.27 -23.01
C TRP A 509 -10.22 -4.09 -24.49
N GLN A 510 -11.21 -4.03 -25.39
CA GLN A 510 -11.04 -3.75 -26.83
C GLN A 510 -11.41 -2.31 -27.18
N ASN A 511 -11.79 -1.49 -26.20
CA ASN A 511 -12.10 -0.09 -26.44
C ASN A 511 -10.78 0.67 -26.72
N PRO A 512 -10.66 1.39 -27.85
CA PRO A 512 -9.46 2.14 -28.19
C PRO A 512 -9.06 3.17 -27.13
N GLN A 513 -10.02 3.77 -26.41
CA GLN A 513 -9.71 4.68 -25.30
C GLN A 513 -9.05 3.93 -24.13
N THR A 514 -9.56 2.75 -23.79
CA THR A 514 -8.95 1.88 -22.76
C THR A 514 -7.53 1.49 -23.17
N GLU A 515 -7.31 1.10 -24.42
CA GLU A 515 -5.97 0.75 -24.92
C GLU A 515 -5.00 1.92 -24.81
N LEU A 516 -5.40 3.11 -25.29
CA LEU A 516 -4.60 4.35 -25.19
C LEU A 516 -4.26 4.72 -23.75
N LEU A 517 -5.18 4.48 -22.79
CA LEU A 517 -4.90 4.72 -21.38
C LEU A 517 -3.78 3.81 -20.87
N PHE A 518 -3.84 2.50 -21.14
CA PHE A 518 -2.80 1.57 -20.70
C PHE A 518 -1.47 1.78 -21.42
N GLU A 519 -1.46 2.24 -22.67
CA GLU A 519 -0.23 2.61 -23.39
C GLU A 519 0.61 3.66 -22.66
N ARG A 520 -0.02 4.56 -21.89
CA ARG A 520 0.67 5.61 -21.12
C ARG A 520 1.53 5.06 -19.98
N ILE A 521 1.22 3.87 -19.47
CA ILE A 521 1.94 3.24 -18.36
C ILE A 521 2.62 1.92 -18.76
N ALA A 522 2.46 1.51 -20.02
CA ALA A 522 2.87 0.19 -20.50
C ALA A 522 4.39 -0.02 -20.44
N ARG A 523 4.77 -1.21 -19.95
CA ARG A 523 6.15 -1.63 -19.79
C ARG A 523 6.34 -3.09 -20.21
N PRO A 524 7.58 -3.51 -20.54
CA PRO A 524 7.87 -4.90 -20.83
C PRO A 524 7.49 -5.83 -19.67
N HIS A 525 7.21 -7.09 -19.97
CA HIS A 525 6.97 -8.14 -18.96
C HIS A 525 5.82 -7.85 -17.99
N ALA A 526 4.77 -7.17 -18.47
CA ALA A 526 3.54 -7.00 -17.71
C ALA A 526 2.88 -8.36 -17.42
N VAL A 527 2.45 -8.55 -16.17
CA VAL A 527 1.83 -9.78 -15.64
C VAL A 527 0.42 -9.54 -15.08
N GLY A 528 0.07 -8.28 -14.80
CA GLY A 528 -1.30 -7.87 -14.50
C GLY A 528 -1.63 -6.47 -14.99
N ARG A 529 -2.90 -6.25 -15.38
CA ARG A 529 -3.49 -4.93 -15.62
C ARG A 529 -4.82 -4.83 -14.89
N SER A 530 -5.13 -3.66 -14.37
CA SER A 530 -6.40 -3.39 -13.70
C SER A 530 -6.92 -2.00 -13.99
N PHE A 531 -8.23 -1.88 -14.05
CA PHE A 531 -8.98 -0.65 -14.16
C PHE A 531 -9.96 -0.55 -12.98
N VAL A 532 -10.13 0.66 -12.46
CA VAL A 532 -11.11 1.03 -11.44
C VAL A 532 -11.74 2.38 -11.81
N ASP A 533 -13.06 2.45 -11.81
CA ASP A 533 -13.86 3.66 -11.80
C ASP A 533 -14.05 4.12 -10.34
N ALA A 534 -13.31 5.16 -9.94
CA ALA A 534 -13.28 5.61 -8.56
C ALA A 534 -14.60 6.23 -8.12
N GLU A 535 -15.35 6.84 -9.03
CA GLU A 535 -16.58 7.58 -8.74
C GLU A 535 -17.58 6.68 -8.00
N GLN A 536 -17.63 5.41 -8.41
CA GLN A 536 -18.55 4.41 -7.87
C GLN A 536 -17.89 3.47 -6.84
N MET A 537 -16.60 3.66 -6.54
CA MET A 537 -15.83 2.79 -5.64
C MET A 537 -15.41 3.43 -4.32
N ILE A 538 -15.74 4.70 -4.09
CA ILE A 538 -15.40 5.46 -2.87
C ILE A 538 -15.82 4.72 -1.60
N GLU A 539 -17.11 4.40 -1.46
CA GLU A 539 -17.62 3.75 -0.26
C GLU A 539 -17.04 2.33 -0.06
N PRO A 540 -17.05 1.43 -1.07
CA PRO A 540 -16.41 0.12 -0.97
C PRO A 540 -14.93 0.18 -0.62
N PHE A 541 -14.19 1.14 -1.19
CA PHE A 541 -12.78 1.35 -0.90
C PHE A 541 -12.56 1.70 0.58
N PHE A 542 -13.28 2.70 1.10
CA PHE A 542 -13.15 3.07 2.52
C PHE A 542 -13.59 1.95 3.46
N ARG A 543 -14.65 1.20 3.12
CA ARG A 543 -15.05 0.02 3.90
C ARG A 543 -13.95 -1.04 3.93
N SER A 544 -13.30 -1.30 2.81
CA SER A 544 -12.16 -2.23 2.72
C SER A 544 -10.97 -1.75 3.53
N LEU A 545 -10.65 -0.44 3.47
CA LEU A 545 -9.61 0.18 4.28
C LEU A 545 -9.88 0.02 5.78
N LEU A 546 -11.12 0.23 6.23
CA LEU A 546 -11.52 0.02 7.62
C LEU A 546 -11.39 -1.44 8.04
N GLN A 547 -11.74 -2.38 7.16
CA GLN A 547 -11.61 -3.82 7.42
C GLN A 547 -10.15 -4.25 7.53
N ALA A 548 -9.30 -3.87 6.57
CA ALA A 548 -7.86 -4.14 6.62
C ALA A 548 -7.21 -3.50 7.85
N GLY A 549 -7.64 -2.27 8.16
CA GLY A 549 -7.23 -1.52 9.33
C GLY A 549 -7.71 -2.06 10.67
N ALA A 550 -8.60 -3.08 10.70
CA ALA A 550 -9.06 -3.66 11.96
C ALA A 550 -7.96 -4.35 12.75
N MET A 551 -6.95 -4.90 12.06
CA MET A 551 -5.80 -5.53 12.70
C MET A 551 -4.80 -4.52 13.27
N SER A 552 -4.67 -3.34 12.65
CA SER A 552 -3.79 -2.26 13.12
C SER A 552 -4.46 -1.32 14.12
N GLY A 553 -5.73 -1.53 14.45
CA GLY A 553 -6.53 -0.66 15.31
C GLY A 553 -7.11 0.57 14.61
N LEU A 554 -6.87 0.74 13.31
CA LEU A 554 -7.41 1.82 12.48
C LEU A 554 -8.96 1.81 12.47
N SER A 555 -9.59 0.63 12.51
CA SER A 555 -11.06 0.51 12.57
C SER A 555 -11.69 1.02 13.88
N LYS A 556 -10.88 1.23 14.92
CA LYS A 556 -11.33 1.88 16.17
C LYS A 556 -11.33 3.40 16.04
N ARG A 557 -10.57 3.94 15.08
CA ARG A 557 -10.33 5.39 14.87
C ARG A 557 -11.26 5.97 13.83
N LEU A 558 -11.42 5.26 12.72
CA LEU A 558 -12.28 5.65 11.61
C LEU A 558 -13.56 4.83 11.66
N ARG A 559 -14.72 5.46 11.43
CA ARG A 559 -16.02 4.79 11.54
C ARG A 559 -16.70 4.63 10.19
N ALA A 560 -17.31 3.47 9.97
CA ALA A 560 -18.01 3.15 8.72
C ALA A 560 -19.22 4.06 8.45
N ASP A 561 -19.88 4.60 9.48
CA ASP A 561 -21.00 5.57 9.33
C ASP A 561 -20.55 6.98 8.93
N LYS A 562 -19.23 7.22 8.84
CA LYS A 562 -18.62 8.50 8.48
C LYS A 562 -17.94 8.48 7.11
N ILE A 563 -18.04 7.37 6.38
CA ILE A 563 -17.52 7.28 5.02
C ILE A 563 -18.21 8.33 4.14
N PRO A 564 -17.45 9.14 3.38
CA PRO A 564 -18.03 10.19 2.54
C PRO A 564 -18.67 9.56 1.29
N ALA A 565 -19.96 9.21 1.39
CA ALA A 565 -20.69 8.53 0.32
C ALA A 565 -20.95 9.42 -0.91
N ASP A 566 -21.03 10.74 -0.71
CA ASP A 566 -21.31 11.72 -1.78
C ASP A 566 -20.04 12.44 -2.27
N LEU A 567 -18.85 11.86 -2.03
CA LEU A 567 -17.59 12.45 -2.50
C LEU A 567 -17.57 12.45 -4.02
N ASP A 568 -17.37 13.62 -4.63
CA ASP A 568 -17.23 13.74 -6.07
C ASP A 568 -15.82 13.30 -6.48
N ALA A 569 -15.67 12.03 -6.86
CA ALA A 569 -14.40 11.46 -7.31
C ALA A 569 -14.50 10.95 -8.76
N PRO A 570 -14.64 11.84 -9.76
CA PRO A 570 -14.71 11.47 -11.16
C PRO A 570 -13.30 11.11 -11.64
N TYR A 571 -12.73 10.02 -11.14
CA TYR A 571 -11.38 9.56 -11.46
C TYR A 571 -11.39 8.11 -11.92
N ARG A 572 -10.53 7.82 -12.88
CA ARG A 572 -10.21 6.46 -13.31
C ARG A 572 -8.82 6.12 -12.84
N LEU A 573 -8.67 4.93 -12.30
CA LEU A 573 -7.38 4.38 -11.93
C LEU A 573 -7.10 3.22 -12.88
N ILE A 574 -5.95 3.28 -13.53
CA ILE A 574 -5.40 2.12 -14.22
C ILE A 574 -4.08 1.73 -13.56
N SER A 575 -3.83 0.43 -13.45
CA SER A 575 -2.58 -0.09 -12.93
C SER A 575 -2.02 -1.19 -13.81
N GLU A 576 -0.71 -1.23 -13.93
CA GLU A 576 0.04 -2.32 -14.56
C GLU A 576 1.09 -2.83 -13.57
N VAL A 577 1.22 -4.16 -13.47
CA VAL A 577 2.26 -4.84 -12.70
C VAL A 577 3.15 -5.59 -13.66
N ASN A 578 4.46 -5.42 -13.53
CA ASN A 578 5.49 -6.06 -14.32
C ASN A 578 6.37 -6.94 -13.42
N GLU A 579 6.79 -8.09 -13.95
CA GLU A 579 7.72 -8.98 -13.26
C GLU A 579 9.11 -8.93 -13.89
N ALA A 580 10.11 -8.75 -13.03
CA ALA A 580 11.51 -8.89 -13.35
C ALA A 580 12.16 -9.98 -12.46
N PRO A 581 13.35 -10.49 -12.83
CA PRO A 581 14.06 -11.48 -12.00
C PRO A 581 14.34 -11.03 -10.57
N ASP A 582 14.46 -9.73 -10.34
CA ASP A 582 14.86 -9.06 -9.11
C ASP A 582 13.73 -8.25 -8.45
N GLY A 583 12.51 -8.28 -9.00
CA GLY A 583 11.43 -7.50 -8.41
C GLY A 583 10.08 -7.60 -9.10
N LEU A 584 9.07 -7.09 -8.39
CA LEU A 584 7.75 -6.79 -8.93
C LEU A 584 7.56 -5.27 -8.89
N PHE A 585 7.20 -4.70 -10.04
CA PHE A 585 7.08 -3.27 -10.22
C PHE A 585 5.67 -2.92 -10.67
N GLY A 586 5.06 -1.95 -10.00
CA GLY A 586 3.72 -1.48 -10.26
C GLY A 586 3.71 -0.02 -10.71
N ARG A 587 2.83 0.30 -11.65
CA ARG A 587 2.52 1.68 -12.05
C ARG A 587 1.04 1.88 -11.94
N THR A 588 0.62 2.97 -11.31
CA THR A 588 -0.80 3.34 -11.20
C THR A 588 -0.98 4.78 -11.66
N LEU A 589 -1.80 4.97 -12.68
CA LEU A 589 -2.18 6.28 -13.17
C LEU A 589 -3.61 6.58 -12.72
N ILE A 590 -3.78 7.69 -12.00
CA ILE A 590 -5.05 8.24 -11.57
C ILE A 590 -5.33 9.48 -12.40
N ILE A 591 -6.37 9.46 -13.21
CA ILE A 591 -6.75 10.57 -14.09
C ILE A 591 -8.20 10.95 -13.88
N LYS A 592 -8.52 12.23 -14.11
CA LYS A 592 -9.92 12.66 -14.07
C LYS A 592 -10.67 12.01 -15.23
N SER A 593 -11.85 11.45 -14.95
CA SER A 593 -12.82 11.06 -15.97
C SER A 593 -13.16 12.31 -16.79
N GLU A 594 -13.01 12.24 -18.11
CA GLU A 594 -13.65 13.25 -18.97
C GLU A 594 -15.15 13.14 -18.76
N ASP A 595 -15.83 14.28 -18.53
CA ASP A 595 -17.28 14.33 -18.45
C ASP A 595 -17.84 13.59 -19.66
N SER A 596 -18.59 12.51 -19.42
CA SER A 596 -19.42 11.92 -20.47
C SER A 596 -20.49 12.97 -20.80
N GLU A 597 -20.24 13.80 -21.82
CA GLU A 597 -21.28 14.62 -22.45
C GLU A 597 -22.47 13.75 -22.91
#